data_AF-A0A5B6WPH6-F1
#
_entry.id   AF-A0A5B6WPH6-F1
#
_cell.length_a   1.000
_cell.length_b   1.000
_cell.length_c   1.000
_cell.angle_alpha   90.00
_cell.angle_beta   90.00
_cell.angle_gamma   90.00
#
_symmetry.space_group_name_H-M   'P 1'
#
loop_
_entity.id
_entity.type
_entity.pdbx_description
1 polymer ?
#
loop_
_entity_poly.entity_id
_entity_poly.type
_entity_poly.pdbx_seq_one_letter_code
_entity_poly.pdbx_strand_id
1 'polypeptide(L)'
;MNYYHKPLRNGKWAVTYEEWPEEEYPPYANGPGYIVSSDIAQFIVDEFENHKLGLFKMEDVSMGMWVEKFNSSKAVEYQHSLKFCQFRCIEDYYTAHYQSSRQMLCMWDKLQKQGKPQCCNMR
;
A
#
# COMPACT_ATOMS: atom_id res chain seq x y z
N MET A 1 -7.60 -1.59 -0.74
CA MET A 1 -7.41 -1.82 -2.18
C MET A 1 -8.22 -0.78 -2.91
N ASN A 2 -7.57 -0.06 -3.80
CA ASN A 2 -8.23 0.87 -4.69
C ASN A 2 -8.49 0.16 -6.02
N TYR A 3 -9.77 0.00 -6.34
CA TYR A 3 -10.24 -0.48 -7.64
C TYR A 3 -10.85 0.70 -8.40
N TYR A 4 -10.61 0.77 -9.71
CA TYR A 4 -11.19 1.79 -10.59
C TYR A 4 -10.87 3.24 -10.13
N HIS A 5 -9.70 3.44 -9.51
CA HIS A 5 -9.32 4.76 -8.99
C HIS A 5 -8.91 5.67 -10.15
N LYS A 6 -9.65 6.76 -10.30
CA LYS A 6 -9.39 7.77 -11.33
C LYS A 6 -8.29 8.75 -10.89
N PRO A 7 -7.32 9.06 -11.76
CA PRO A 7 -6.33 10.10 -11.48
C PRO A 7 -7.01 11.42 -11.11
N LEU A 8 -6.64 11.99 -9.96
CA LEU A 8 -7.04 13.35 -9.63
C LEU A 8 -6.42 14.29 -10.67
N ARG A 9 -7.21 15.19 -11.25
CA ARG A 9 -6.70 16.16 -12.23
C ARG A 9 -6.29 17.49 -11.60
N ASN A 10 -6.54 17.66 -10.29
CA ASN A 10 -6.25 18.87 -9.52
C ASN A 10 -5.73 18.53 -8.11
N GLY A 11 -5.01 19.47 -7.48
CA GLY A 11 -4.53 19.34 -6.10
C GLY A 11 -3.15 18.69 -5.97
N LYS A 12 -2.76 18.34 -4.73
CA LYS A 12 -1.41 17.81 -4.41
C LYS A 12 -1.02 16.60 -5.25
N TRP A 13 -1.99 15.72 -5.53
CA TRP A 13 -1.79 14.45 -6.23
C TRP A 13 -2.31 14.53 -7.68
N ALA A 14 -2.37 15.72 -8.25
CA ALA A 14 -2.82 15.94 -9.62
C ALA A 14 -1.95 15.19 -10.63
N VAL A 15 -2.58 14.58 -11.62
CA VAL A 15 -1.97 13.86 -12.73
C VAL A 15 -2.55 14.36 -14.04
N THR A 16 -1.70 14.84 -14.94
CA THR A 16 -2.14 15.33 -16.26
C THR A 16 -2.51 14.16 -17.18
N TYR A 17 -3.24 14.45 -18.25
CA TYR A 17 -3.50 13.44 -19.29
C TYR A 17 -2.23 13.05 -20.06
N GLU A 18 -1.20 13.91 -20.05
CA GLU A 18 0.11 13.58 -20.61
C GLU A 18 0.85 12.55 -19.75
N GLU A 19 0.74 12.66 -18.41
CA GLU A 19 1.34 11.71 -17.47
C GLU A 19 0.56 10.38 -17.39
N TRP A 20 -0.77 10.43 -17.52
CA TRP A 20 -1.64 9.25 -17.47
C TRP A 20 -2.89 9.48 -18.34
N PRO A 21 -2.88 9.00 -19.60
CA PRO A 21 -3.96 9.21 -20.56
C PRO A 21 -5.20 8.38 -20.23
N GLU A 22 -5.07 7.26 -19.53
CA GLU A 22 -6.18 6.38 -19.21
C GLU A 22 -7.10 6.99 -18.14
N GLU A 23 -8.33 6.48 -18.06
CA GLU A 23 -9.33 6.95 -17.09
C GLU A 23 -9.05 6.48 -15.67
N GLU A 24 -8.36 5.35 -15.51
CA GLU A 24 -8.20 4.64 -14.25
C GLU A 24 -6.79 4.08 -14.10
N TYR A 25 -6.32 4.00 -12.85
CA TYR A 25 -5.12 3.23 -12.50
C TYR A 25 -5.43 1.73 -12.42
N PRO A 26 -4.43 0.84 -12.62
CA PRO A 26 -4.57 -0.57 -12.29
C PRO A 26 -4.89 -0.75 -10.79
N PRO A 27 -5.46 -1.90 -10.38
CA PRO A 27 -5.71 -2.19 -8.97
C PRO A 27 -4.42 -2.06 -8.14
N TYR A 28 -4.49 -1.30 -7.05
CA TYR A 28 -3.33 -1.10 -6.19
C TYR A 28 -3.69 -0.98 -4.70
N ALA A 29 -2.76 -1.40 -3.86
CA ALA A 29 -2.87 -1.25 -2.41
C ALA A 29 -2.40 0.16 -2.02
N ASN A 30 -3.25 0.90 -1.32
CA ASN A 30 -2.90 2.21 -0.78
C ASN A 30 -2.87 2.20 0.74
N GLY A 31 -2.15 3.16 1.32
CA GLY A 31 -2.21 3.45 2.75
C GLY A 31 -0.90 3.16 3.47
N PRO A 32 -0.92 2.87 4.79
CA PRO A 32 0.28 2.81 5.62
C PRO A 32 1.17 1.59 5.37
N GLY A 33 0.70 0.61 4.60
CA GLY A 33 1.43 -0.60 4.30
C GLY A 33 0.57 -1.69 3.67
N TYR A 34 1.24 -2.61 3.00
CA TYR A 34 0.69 -3.80 2.36
C TYR A 34 1.75 -4.92 2.41
N ILE A 35 1.32 -6.14 2.15
CA ILE A 35 2.18 -7.32 2.07
C ILE A 35 2.08 -7.87 0.65
N VAL A 36 3.23 -8.21 0.07
CA VAL A 36 3.32 -8.91 -1.21
C VAL A 36 3.99 -10.26 -0.99
N SER A 37 3.65 -11.25 -1.82
CA SER A 37 4.33 -12.54 -1.82
C SER A 37 5.74 -12.42 -2.40
N SER A 38 6.62 -13.35 -2.02
CA SER A 38 8.03 -13.31 -2.40
C SER A 38 8.28 -13.44 -3.91
N ASP A 39 7.40 -14.14 -4.62
CA ASP A 39 7.48 -14.28 -6.08
C ASP A 39 7.14 -12.98 -6.83
N ILE A 40 6.17 -12.21 -6.34
CA ILE A 40 5.89 -10.86 -6.83
C ILE A 40 7.12 -9.96 -6.59
N ALA A 41 7.69 -10.02 -5.38
CA ALA A 41 8.88 -9.22 -5.04
C ALA A 41 10.07 -9.57 -5.95
N GLN A 42 10.32 -10.86 -6.19
CA GLN A 42 11.39 -11.32 -7.09
C GLN A 42 11.16 -10.85 -8.53
N PHE A 43 9.94 -11.01 -9.05
CA PHE A 43 9.59 -10.52 -10.38
C PHE A 43 9.83 -9.01 -10.53
N ILE A 44 9.47 -8.22 -9.51
CA ILE A 44 9.68 -6.77 -9.53
C ILE A 44 11.16 -6.46 -9.64
N VAL A 45 12.02 -7.08 -8.82
CA VAL A 45 13.47 -6.87 -8.86
C VAL A 45 14.02 -7.23 -10.24
N ASP A 46 13.71 -8.44 -10.74
CA ASP A 46 14.22 -8.95 -12.01
C ASP A 46 13.80 -8.05 -13.19
N GLU A 47 12.52 -7.69 -13.29
CA GLU A 47 12.01 -6.90 -14.40
C GLU A 47 12.40 -5.41 -14.30
N PHE A 48 12.60 -4.90 -13.08
CA PHE A 48 13.08 -3.54 -12.86
C PHE A 48 14.56 -3.39 -13.27
N GLU A 49 15.42 -4.35 -12.89
CA GLU A 49 16.83 -4.38 -13.30
C GLU A 49 16.99 -4.52 -14.82
N ASN A 50 16.05 -5.19 -15.47
CA ASN A 50 15.97 -5.27 -16.93
C ASN A 50 15.31 -4.05 -17.60
N HIS A 51 15.02 -2.98 -16.84
CA HIS A 51 14.37 -1.75 -17.32
C HIS A 51 13.01 -1.96 -18.01
N LYS A 52 12.27 -3.00 -17.61
CA LYS A 52 10.95 -3.33 -18.18
C LYS A 52 9.77 -2.88 -17.32
N LEU A 53 10.03 -2.23 -16.18
CA LEU A 53 9.03 -1.69 -15.28
C LEU A 53 9.12 -0.16 -15.26
N GLY A 54 8.00 0.50 -15.56
CA GLY A 54 7.89 1.95 -15.47
C GLY A 54 7.70 2.41 -14.03
N LEU A 55 8.31 3.53 -13.67
CA LEU A 55 8.04 4.23 -12.42
C LEU A 55 7.00 5.30 -12.64
N PHE A 56 6.15 5.48 -11.63
CA PHE A 56 5.22 6.59 -11.54
C PHE A 56 5.47 7.39 -10.27
N LYS A 57 5.09 8.67 -10.28
CA LYS A 57 5.34 9.60 -9.16
C LYS A 57 4.69 9.18 -7.84
N MET A 58 3.68 8.32 -7.90
CA MET A 58 3.11 7.63 -6.75
C MET A 58 3.65 6.19 -6.75
N GLU A 59 4.38 5.86 -5.70
CA GLU A 59 4.96 4.56 -5.40
C GLU A 59 3.90 3.45 -5.34
N ASP A 60 2.75 3.72 -4.72
CA ASP A 60 1.67 2.76 -4.55
C ASP A 60 1.03 2.41 -5.90
N VAL A 61 0.93 3.42 -6.79
CA VAL A 61 0.48 3.22 -8.17
C VAL A 61 1.52 2.46 -8.98
N SER A 62 2.81 2.76 -8.80
CA SER A 62 3.90 2.01 -9.45
C SER A 62 3.85 0.53 -9.07
N MET A 63 3.68 0.23 -7.78
CA MET A 63 3.49 -1.14 -7.29
C MET A 63 2.27 -1.80 -7.94
N GLY A 64 1.15 -1.08 -8.07
CA GLY A 64 -0.03 -1.56 -8.80
C GLY A 64 0.26 -1.93 -10.25
N MET A 65 0.96 -1.07 -10.98
CA MET A 65 1.37 -1.32 -12.37
C MET A 65 2.24 -2.59 -12.49
N TRP A 66 3.17 -2.81 -11.56
CA TRP A 66 4.06 -3.96 -11.59
C TRP A 66 3.34 -5.26 -11.24
N VAL A 67 2.46 -5.22 -10.24
CA VAL A 67 1.63 -6.37 -9.86
C VAL A 67 0.65 -6.73 -10.98
N GLU A 68 0.07 -5.74 -11.67
CA GLU A 68 -0.79 -5.98 -12.85
C GLU A 68 -0.01 -6.69 -13.96
N LYS A 69 1.24 -6.28 -14.22
CA LYS A 69 2.11 -6.96 -15.18
C LYS A 69 2.39 -8.40 -14.75
N PHE A 70 2.68 -8.65 -13.48
CA PHE A 70 2.86 -10.01 -12.96
C PHE A 70 1.58 -10.86 -13.11
N ASN A 71 0.42 -10.27 -12.82
CA ASN A 71 -0.89 -10.90 -12.90
C ASN A 71 -1.20 -11.47 -14.30
N SER A 72 -0.67 -10.84 -15.36
CA SER A 72 -0.79 -11.34 -16.73
C SER A 72 -0.11 -12.70 -16.96
N SER A 73 0.88 -13.05 -16.12
CA SER A 73 1.64 -14.30 -16.20
C SER A 73 1.22 -15.33 -15.15
N LYS A 74 0.87 -14.86 -13.95
CA LYS A 74 0.45 -15.69 -12.82
C LYS A 74 -0.61 -14.94 -12.04
N ALA A 75 -1.79 -15.55 -11.92
CA ALA A 75 -2.93 -14.94 -11.26
C ALA A 75 -2.58 -14.47 -9.83
N VAL A 76 -2.89 -13.21 -9.55
CA VAL A 76 -2.69 -12.57 -8.24
C VAL A 76 -4.00 -12.61 -7.46
N GLU A 77 -3.92 -13.07 -6.22
CA GLU A 77 -5.02 -12.97 -5.27
C GLU A 77 -4.90 -11.68 -4.46
N TYR A 78 -5.89 -10.78 -4.62
CA TYR A 78 -5.95 -9.54 -3.85
C TYR A 78 -6.80 -9.75 -2.60
N GLN A 79 -6.19 -9.65 -1.42
CA GLN A 79 -6.90 -9.72 -0.14
C GLN A 79 -6.94 -8.35 0.55
N HIS A 80 -8.10 -8.01 1.10
CA HIS A 80 -8.28 -6.80 1.89
C HIS A 80 -8.69 -7.14 3.32
N SER A 81 -8.07 -6.49 4.29
CA SER A 81 -8.43 -6.60 5.70
C SER A 81 -8.48 -5.22 6.35
N LEU A 82 -9.52 -4.97 7.14
CA LEU A 82 -9.66 -3.75 7.93
C LEU A 82 -8.52 -3.56 8.93
N LYS A 83 -7.81 -4.64 9.28
CA LYS A 83 -6.62 -4.61 10.14
C LYS A 83 -5.45 -3.83 9.53
N PHE A 84 -5.45 -3.59 8.22
CA PHE A 84 -4.57 -2.60 7.59
C PHE A 84 -5.21 -1.20 7.66
N CYS A 85 -5.19 -0.60 8.86
CA CYS A 85 -5.96 0.61 9.14
C CYS A 85 -5.32 1.87 8.54
N GLN A 86 -6.02 2.56 7.63
CA GLN A 86 -5.47 3.72 6.90
C GLN A 86 -5.64 5.08 7.62
N PHE A 87 -6.51 5.18 8.62
CA PHE A 87 -6.96 6.48 9.13
C PHE A 87 -6.44 6.79 10.53
N ARG A 88 -6.20 5.77 11.37
CA ARG A 88 -5.66 5.86 12.74
C ARG A 88 -5.17 4.47 13.19
N CYS A 89 -5.74 3.96 14.27
CA CYS A 89 -5.50 2.66 14.84
C CYS A 89 -6.86 2.05 15.19
N ILE A 90 -7.00 0.74 14.96
CA ILE A 90 -8.10 -0.09 15.46
C ILE A 90 -7.48 -1.23 16.27
N GLU A 91 -8.20 -1.78 17.25
CA GLU A 91 -7.67 -2.93 18.01
C GLU A 91 -7.38 -4.13 17.09
N ASP A 92 -6.37 -4.93 17.46
CA ASP A 92 -5.94 -6.10 16.68
C ASP A 92 -5.53 -5.77 15.22
N TYR A 93 -4.91 -4.60 15.03
CA TYR A 93 -4.39 -4.14 13.75
C TYR A 93 -3.16 -4.92 13.28
N TYR A 94 -2.96 -4.96 11.95
CA TYR A 94 -1.67 -5.30 11.33
C TYR A 94 -0.83 -4.05 11.08
N THR A 95 -1.47 -2.97 10.61
CA THR A 95 -0.85 -1.66 10.46
C THR A 95 -1.74 -0.58 11.06
N ALA A 96 -1.13 0.44 11.66
CA ALA A 96 -1.81 1.63 12.16
C ALA A 96 -1.15 2.88 11.56
N HIS A 97 -1.96 3.81 11.07
CA HIS A 97 -1.50 5.03 10.43
C HIS A 97 -1.61 6.24 11.35
N TYR A 98 -0.87 7.32 11.06
CA TYR A 98 -0.86 8.57 11.85
C TYR A 98 -0.55 8.39 13.36
N GLN A 99 0.36 7.48 13.70
CA GLN A 99 0.80 7.28 15.08
C GLN A 99 2.03 8.14 15.39
N SER A 100 2.01 8.86 16.51
CA SER A 100 3.19 9.58 17.01
C SER A 100 4.24 8.60 17.56
N SER A 101 5.49 9.05 17.67
CA SER A 101 6.58 8.25 18.25
C SER A 101 6.25 7.71 19.65
N ARG A 102 5.56 8.50 20.49
CA ARG A 102 5.12 8.06 21.82
C ARG A 102 4.03 6.98 21.74
N GLN A 103 3.10 7.11 20.81
CA GLN A 103 2.09 6.06 20.58
C GLN A 103 2.74 4.77 20.11
N MET A 104 3.69 4.83 19.16
CA MET A 104 4.40 3.63 18.69
C MET A 104 5.12 2.88 19.81
N LEU A 105 5.80 3.59 20.73
CA LEU A 105 6.42 2.98 21.91
C LEU A 105 5.40 2.33 22.86
N CYS A 106 4.28 3.02 23.11
CA CYS A 106 3.19 2.48 23.92
C CYS A 106 2.55 1.23 23.29
N MET A 107 2.33 1.26 21.97
CA MET A 107 1.76 0.15 21.21
C MET A 107 2.70 -1.06 21.24
N TRP A 108 4.00 -0.82 21.11
CA TRP A 108 5.01 -1.87 21.24
C TRP A 108 5.03 -2.50 22.64
N ASP A 109 5.01 -1.68 23.70
CA ASP A 109 4.95 -2.16 25.09
C ASP A 109 3.70 -3.03 25.34
N LYS A 110 2.53 -2.59 24.86
CA LYS A 110 1.29 -3.37 24.94
C LYS A 110 1.40 -4.70 24.20
N LEU A 111 1.96 -4.69 22.99
CA LEU A 111 2.16 -5.91 22.20
C LEU A 111 3.05 -6.92 22.93
N GLN A 112 4.17 -6.46 23.51
CA GLN A 112 5.08 -7.32 24.26
C GLN A 112 4.44 -7.91 25.52
N LYS A 113 3.67 -7.10 26.27
CA LYS A 113 3.06 -7.53 27.55
C LYS A 113 1.80 -8.38 27.38
N GLN A 114 0.99 -8.08 26.37
CA GLN A 114 -0.35 -8.67 26.21
C GLN A 114 -0.41 -9.67 25.05
N GLY A 115 0.64 -9.75 24.23
CA GLY A 115 0.70 -10.62 23.05
C GLY A 115 -0.26 -10.22 21.93
N LYS A 116 -0.86 -9.02 21.98
CA LYS A 116 -1.85 -8.54 21.00
C LYS A 116 -1.65 -7.07 20.64
N PRO A 117 -1.81 -6.67 19.37
CA PRO A 117 -1.76 -5.28 18.95
C PRO A 117 -2.92 -4.49 19.55
N GLN A 118 -2.61 -3.37 20.21
CA GLN A 118 -3.62 -2.51 20.83
C GLN A 118 -3.31 -1.04 20.64
N CYS A 119 -4.35 -0.22 20.51
CA CYS A 119 -4.18 1.20 20.28
C CYS A 119 -3.76 1.96 21.54
N CYS A 120 -3.07 3.08 21.33
CA CYS A 120 -2.72 4.02 22.39
C CYS A 120 -3.38 5.37 22.15
N ASN A 121 -4.18 5.81 23.12
CA ASN A 121 -4.74 7.15 23.13
C ASN A 121 -3.71 8.12 23.68
N MET A 122 -3.55 9.27 23.02
CA MET A 122 -2.89 10.41 23.65
C MET A 122 -3.91 11.02 24.61
N ARG A 123 -3.76 10.71 25.90
CA ARG A 123 -4.27 11.57 26.97
C ARG A 123 -3.32 12.73 27.15
#